data_AF-A0A0G0W3A0-F1
#
_entry.id   AF-A0A0G0W3A0-F1
#
_cell.length_a   1.000
_cell.length_b   1.000
_cell.length_c   1.000
_cell.angle_alpha   90.00
_cell.angle_beta   90.00
_cell.angle_gamma   90.00
#
_symmetry.space_group_name_H-M   'P 1'
#
loop_
_entity.id
_entity.type
_entity.pdbx_description
1 polymer ?
#
loop_
_entity_poly.entity_id
_entity_poly.type
_entity_poly.pdbx_seq_one_letter_code
_entity_poly.pdbx_strand_id
1 'polypeptide(L)'
;MENTPPKKLPLTGILIAFIVTAAFLSAVIFLLKDFKLKIEPTEQVELDITEVEKERGVGVITGSLGYPSEGIPENMEVCAVEIVGMGAHCSNEHIKDVSFTYGVGYRLTLPAGEYYVYAYLPNLPDAVGQTYKAYYSEFVTCGMDVSCASHEPVKVMVKQGEVTQNVDPQDWYK
;
A
#
# COMPACT_ATOMS: atom_id res chain seq x y z
N MET A 1 35.95 -63.95 6.60
CA MET A 1 36.56 -62.64 6.89
C MET A 1 36.92 -62.02 5.55
N GLU A 2 36.08 -61.13 5.03
CA GLU A 2 36.32 -60.46 3.76
C GLU A 2 36.31 -58.96 4.04
N ASN A 3 37.50 -58.43 4.34
CA ASN A 3 37.70 -57.00 4.55
C ASN A 3 37.68 -56.33 3.18
N THR A 4 36.55 -55.76 2.78
CA THR A 4 36.46 -54.93 1.59
C THR A 4 37.38 -53.72 1.77
N PRO A 5 38.37 -53.49 0.87
CA PRO A 5 39.26 -52.35 0.99
C PRO A 5 38.49 -51.04 0.78
N PRO A 6 38.84 -49.96 1.50
CA PRO A 6 38.18 -48.67 1.34
C PRO A 6 38.35 -48.17 -0.09
N LYS A 7 37.23 -47.86 -0.75
CA LYS A 7 37.18 -47.29 -2.10
C LYS A 7 37.95 -45.97 -2.09
N LYS A 8 39.17 -45.97 -2.63
CA LYS A 8 39.97 -44.75 -2.81
C LYS A 8 39.21 -43.85 -3.79
N LEU A 9 38.64 -42.75 -3.31
CA LEU A 9 38.06 -41.75 -4.19
C LEU A 9 39.18 -41.22 -5.12
N PRO A 10 38.95 -41.15 -6.43
CA PRO A 10 39.94 -40.62 -7.36
C PRO A 10 40.15 -39.14 -7.06
N LEU A 11 41.35 -38.80 -6.56
CA LEU A 11 41.76 -37.46 -6.18
C LEU A 11 41.53 -36.43 -7.32
N THR A 12 41.63 -36.90 -8.56
CA THR A 12 41.34 -36.14 -9.78
C THR A 12 39.87 -35.73 -9.91
N GLY A 13 38.92 -36.58 -9.51
CA GLY A 13 37.49 -36.26 -9.55
C GLY A 13 37.10 -35.19 -8.51
N ILE A 14 37.73 -35.23 -7.33
CA ILE A 14 37.57 -34.22 -6.28
C ILE A 14 38.14 -32.86 -6.74
N LEU A 15 39.32 -32.86 -7.37
CA LEU A 15 39.94 -31.65 -7.88
C LEU A 15 39.11 -30.98 -8.98
N ILE A 16 38.54 -31.78 -9.90
CA ILE A 16 37.65 -31.28 -10.96
C ILE A 16 36.38 -30.68 -10.35
N ALA A 17 35.77 -31.32 -9.34
CA ALA A 17 34.60 -30.78 -8.66
C ALA A 17 34.88 -29.42 -8.00
N PHE A 18 36.05 -29.26 -7.35
CA PHE A 18 36.46 -27.98 -6.76
C PHE A 18 36.71 -26.89 -7.82
N ILE A 19 37.29 -27.24 -8.97
CA ILE A 19 37.53 -26.29 -10.06
C ILE A 19 36.19 -25.83 -10.65
N VAL A 20 35.23 -26.74 -10.85
CA VAL A 20 33.90 -26.41 -11.40
C VAL A 20 33.10 -25.55 -10.42
N THR A 21 33.13 -25.85 -9.11
CA THR A 21 32.44 -25.02 -8.11
C THR A 21 33.09 -23.65 -7.96
N ALA A 22 34.42 -23.55 -7.98
CA ALA A 22 35.13 -22.27 -7.93
C ALA A 22 34.86 -21.40 -9.18
N ALA A 23 34.78 -22.02 -10.36
CA ALA A 23 34.42 -21.34 -11.60
C ALA A 23 32.97 -20.84 -11.58
N PHE A 24 32.04 -21.66 -11.07
CA PHE A 24 30.63 -21.28 -10.94
C PHE A 24 30.44 -20.15 -9.91
N LEU A 25 31.11 -20.23 -8.76
CA LEU A 25 31.11 -19.16 -7.76
C LEU A 25 31.72 -17.86 -8.31
N SER A 26 32.81 -17.95 -9.09
CA SER A 26 33.39 -16.77 -9.75
C SER A 26 32.45 -16.17 -10.79
N ALA A 27 31.76 -16.98 -11.57
CA ALA A 27 30.77 -16.51 -12.55
C ALA A 27 29.58 -15.85 -11.86
N VAL A 28 29.07 -16.41 -10.77
CA VAL A 28 28.00 -15.80 -9.96
C VAL A 28 28.46 -14.47 -9.35
N ILE A 29 29.69 -14.40 -8.82
CA ILE A 29 30.25 -13.16 -8.28
C ILE A 29 30.44 -12.10 -9.40
N PHE A 30 30.85 -12.51 -10.60
CA PHE A 30 30.94 -11.61 -11.75
C PHE A 30 29.55 -11.10 -12.18
N LEU A 31 28.56 -11.99 -12.28
CA LEU A 31 27.17 -11.62 -12.59
C LEU A 31 26.56 -10.68 -11.54
N LEU A 32 26.90 -10.86 -10.25
CA LEU A 32 26.46 -9.96 -9.18
C LEU A 32 27.22 -8.63 -9.16
N LYS A 33 28.46 -8.56 -9.64
CA LYS A 33 29.23 -7.31 -9.76
C LYS A 33 28.64 -6.36 -10.79
N ASP A 34 28.09 -6.91 -11.88
CA ASP A 34 27.46 -6.13 -12.96
C ASP A 34 26.04 -5.71 -12.60
N PHE A 35 25.41 -6.36 -11.61
CA PHE A 35 24.12 -5.96 -11.07
C PHE A 35 24.27 -4.81 -10.05
N LYS A 36 24.82 -3.68 -10.50
CA LYS A 36 24.59 -2.42 -9.80
C LYS A 36 23.12 -2.07 -9.98
N LEU A 37 22.31 -2.30 -8.94
CA LEU A 37 21.02 -1.62 -8.78
C LEU A 37 21.29 -0.11 -8.92
N LYS A 38 20.97 0.43 -10.10
CA LYS A 38 21.00 1.86 -10.36
C LYS A 38 19.81 2.45 -9.61
N ILE A 39 20.00 2.72 -8.34
CA ILE A 39 19.05 3.49 -7.54
C ILE A 39 19.16 4.91 -8.10
N GLU A 40 18.16 5.34 -8.87
CA GLU A 40 18.09 6.73 -9.30
C GLU A 40 17.92 7.64 -8.07
N PRO A 41 18.54 8.82 -8.06
CA PRO A 41 18.47 9.74 -6.92
C PRO A 41 17.01 10.05 -6.59
N THR A 42 16.63 9.87 -5.32
CA THR A 42 15.28 10.11 -4.77
C THR A 42 14.72 11.49 -5.16
N GLU A 43 15.58 12.49 -5.31
CA GLU A 43 15.22 13.86 -5.70
C GLU A 43 14.68 13.96 -7.16
N GLN A 44 15.15 13.11 -8.07
CA GLN A 44 14.67 13.09 -9.46
C GLN A 44 13.32 12.38 -9.58
N VAL A 45 13.11 11.33 -8.79
CA VAL A 45 11.84 10.61 -8.73
C VAL A 45 10.74 11.49 -8.11
N GLU A 46 11.05 12.28 -7.09
CA GLU A 46 10.09 13.17 -6.43
C GLU A 46 9.66 14.35 -7.32
N LEU A 47 10.58 14.92 -8.09
CA LEU A 47 10.27 16.00 -9.04
C LEU A 47 9.41 15.51 -10.20
N ASP A 48 9.72 14.33 -10.75
CA ASP A 48 8.97 13.71 -11.85
C ASP A 48 7.55 13.32 -11.43
N ILE A 49 7.37 12.75 -10.23
CA ILE A 49 6.04 12.42 -9.70
C ILE A 49 5.18 13.67 -9.52
N THR A 50 5.75 14.77 -9.01
CA THR A 50 5.01 16.03 -8.81
C THR A 50 4.56 16.65 -10.13
N GLU A 51 5.39 16.56 -11.17
CA GLU A 51 5.05 17.08 -12.51
C GLU A 51 3.96 16.23 -13.16
N VAL A 52 4.06 14.90 -13.08
CA VAL A 52 3.02 13.96 -13.56
C VAL A 52 1.70 14.15 -12.82
N GLU A 53 1.71 14.33 -11.50
CA GLU A 53 0.51 14.68 -10.71
C GLU A 53 -0.16 15.96 -11.20
N LYS A 54 0.65 16.99 -11.47
CA LYS A 54 0.16 18.29 -11.94
C LYS A 54 -0.46 18.19 -13.34
N GLU A 55 0.11 17.40 -14.25
CA GLU A 55 -0.42 17.21 -15.60
C GLU A 55 -1.76 16.46 -15.62
N ARG A 56 -1.96 15.50 -14.70
CA ARG A 56 -3.23 14.76 -14.56
C ARG A 56 -4.41 15.67 -14.20
N GLY A 57 -4.15 16.88 -13.70
CA GLY A 57 -5.16 17.78 -13.16
C GLY A 57 -5.73 17.25 -11.85
N VAL A 58 -6.68 17.99 -11.26
CA VAL A 58 -7.24 17.65 -9.94
C VAL A 58 -8.73 17.33 -10.00
N GLY A 59 -9.16 16.39 -9.16
CA GLY A 59 -10.55 16.09 -8.84
C GLY A 59 -10.79 16.12 -7.33
N VAL A 60 -11.99 15.72 -6.91
CA VAL A 60 -12.41 15.77 -5.50
C VAL A 60 -13.00 14.44 -5.08
N ILE A 61 -12.64 13.97 -3.88
CA ILE A 61 -13.35 12.90 -3.18
C ILE A 61 -14.08 13.51 -1.98
N THR A 62 -15.31 13.08 -1.73
CA THR A 62 -16.05 13.40 -0.51
C THR A 62 -16.89 12.21 -0.03
N GLY A 63 -17.09 12.14 1.28
CA GLY A 63 -17.89 11.13 1.95
C GLY A 63 -18.13 11.45 3.42
N SER A 64 -18.93 10.63 4.06
CA SER A 64 -19.25 10.70 5.49
C SER A 64 -18.17 10.00 6.32
N LEU A 65 -17.79 10.59 7.44
CA LEU A 65 -16.93 9.96 8.43
C LEU A 65 -17.77 9.16 9.41
N GLY A 66 -17.33 7.94 9.73
CA GLY A 66 -17.93 7.08 10.76
C GLY A 66 -16.86 6.56 11.70
N TYR A 67 -17.18 6.35 12.97
CA TYR A 67 -16.30 5.76 13.98
C TYR A 67 -17.12 4.89 14.93
N PRO A 68 -16.63 3.72 15.39
CA PRO A 68 -17.36 2.84 16.31
C PRO A 68 -17.42 3.39 17.75
N SER A 69 -17.94 4.61 17.91
CA SER A 69 -18.19 5.26 19.20
C SER A 69 -19.34 6.28 19.04
N GLU A 70 -19.71 6.96 20.13
CA GLU A 70 -20.77 7.98 20.11
C GLU A 70 -20.39 9.27 19.35
N GLY A 71 -19.11 9.46 19.00
CA GLY A 71 -18.64 10.64 18.28
C GLY A 71 -17.51 10.36 17.29
N ILE A 72 -17.34 11.28 16.34
CA ILE A 72 -16.20 11.30 15.43
C ILE A 72 -15.04 12.02 16.13
N PRO A 73 -13.89 11.36 16.40
CA PRO A 73 -12.77 12.01 17.06
C PRO A 73 -12.17 13.12 16.18
N GLU A 74 -11.90 14.27 16.77
CA GLU A 74 -11.43 15.49 16.06
C GLU A 74 -10.06 15.31 15.37
N ASN A 75 -9.25 14.37 15.84
CA ASN A 75 -7.95 14.05 15.24
C ASN A 75 -8.02 12.94 14.18
N MET A 76 -9.20 12.46 13.80
CA MET A 76 -9.34 11.48 12.72
C MET A 76 -8.84 12.09 11.40
N GLU A 77 -8.02 11.33 10.67
CA GLU A 77 -7.52 11.70 9.36
C GLU A 77 -8.10 10.77 8.29
N VAL A 78 -8.34 11.32 7.09
CA VAL A 78 -8.64 10.55 5.89
C VAL A 78 -7.46 10.63 4.93
N CYS A 79 -7.01 9.48 4.45
CA CYS A 79 -5.95 9.35 3.46
C CYS A 79 -6.47 8.69 2.20
N ALA A 80 -6.04 9.20 1.04
CA ALA A 80 -6.14 8.53 -0.24
C ALA A 80 -4.74 8.10 -0.69
N VAL A 81 -4.53 6.80 -0.87
CA VAL A 81 -3.25 6.22 -1.32
C VAL A 81 -3.37 5.82 -2.78
N GLU A 82 -2.45 6.28 -3.61
CA GLU A 82 -2.40 5.93 -5.03
C GLU A 82 -2.20 4.42 -5.21
N ILE A 83 -3.00 3.82 -6.09
CA ILE A 83 -2.84 2.41 -6.47
C ILE A 83 -1.63 2.25 -7.40
N VAL A 84 -1.47 3.21 -8.31
CA VAL A 84 -0.34 3.29 -9.25
C VAL A 84 0.39 4.59 -8.96
N GLY A 85 1.39 4.50 -8.07
CA GLY A 85 2.14 5.62 -7.54
C GLY A 85 2.67 5.30 -6.15
N MET A 86 3.41 6.24 -5.55
CA MET A 86 3.86 6.13 -4.15
C MET A 86 3.27 7.23 -3.26
N GLY A 87 2.32 8.02 -3.79
CA GLY A 87 1.71 9.15 -3.09
C GLY A 87 0.60 8.71 -2.13
N ALA A 88 0.58 9.36 -0.97
CA ALA A 88 -0.57 9.36 -0.06
C ALA A 88 -0.94 10.81 0.25
N HIS A 89 -2.22 11.14 0.12
CA HIS A 89 -2.73 12.48 0.42
C HIS A 89 -3.70 12.37 1.59
N CYS A 90 -3.35 12.99 2.71
CA CYS A 90 -4.13 12.92 3.93
C CYS A 90 -4.65 14.30 4.34
N SER A 91 -5.79 14.33 5.01
CA SER A 91 -6.34 15.53 5.65
C SER A 91 -7.05 15.17 6.94
N ASN A 92 -6.93 16.03 7.94
CA ASN A 92 -7.73 16.01 9.16
C ASN A 92 -8.86 17.07 9.12
N GLU A 93 -9.11 17.69 7.96
CA GLU A 93 -10.18 18.69 7.82
C GLU A 93 -11.55 18.01 7.83
N HIS A 94 -12.34 18.28 8.87
CA HIS A 94 -13.71 17.79 9.01
C HIS A 94 -14.71 18.84 8.58
N ILE A 95 -15.71 18.42 7.82
CA ILE A 95 -16.82 19.26 7.38
C ILE A 95 -18.05 18.86 8.20
N LYS A 96 -18.58 19.80 8.99
CA LYS A 96 -19.83 19.60 9.73
C LYS A 96 -21.00 20.02 8.86
N ASP A 97 -21.83 19.07 8.46
CA ASP A 97 -23.04 19.31 7.69
C ASP A 97 -24.07 18.20 7.94
N VAL A 98 -25.35 18.55 7.91
CA VAL A 98 -26.47 17.61 8.08
C VAL A 98 -26.61 16.62 6.91
N SER A 99 -25.96 16.89 5.77
CA SER A 99 -25.95 15.98 4.62
C SER A 99 -25.12 14.71 4.86
N PHE A 100 -24.20 14.72 5.84
CA PHE A 100 -23.37 13.55 6.15
C PHE A 100 -24.06 12.65 7.16
N THR A 101 -23.89 11.32 7.01
CA THR A 101 -24.60 10.29 7.80
C THR A 101 -24.54 10.51 9.31
N TYR A 102 -23.40 10.98 9.82
CA TYR A 102 -23.17 11.26 11.24
C TYR A 102 -22.90 12.75 11.51
N GLY A 103 -23.34 13.63 10.62
CA GLY A 103 -23.14 15.08 10.73
C GLY A 103 -21.72 15.56 10.44
N VAL A 104 -20.81 14.65 10.08
CA VAL A 104 -19.40 14.93 9.80
C VAL A 104 -18.96 14.20 8.54
N GLY A 105 -18.35 14.93 7.62
CA GLY A 105 -17.75 14.40 6.41
C GLY A 105 -16.36 14.97 6.17
N TYR A 106 -15.82 14.67 5.00
CA TYR A 106 -14.51 15.14 4.58
C TYR A 106 -14.52 15.54 3.10
N ARG A 107 -13.44 16.22 2.68
CA ARG A 107 -13.21 16.57 1.29
C ARG A 107 -11.70 16.54 1.00
N LEU A 108 -11.30 15.73 0.02
CA LEU A 108 -9.94 15.69 -0.49
C LEU A 108 -9.88 16.22 -1.92
N THR A 109 -9.00 17.19 -2.19
CA THR A 109 -8.61 17.55 -3.57
C THR A 109 -7.38 16.74 -3.92
N LEU A 110 -7.46 15.94 -4.98
CA LEU A 110 -6.43 14.97 -5.34
C LEU A 110 -6.10 15.11 -6.83
N PRO A 111 -4.86 14.78 -7.26
CA PRO A 111 -4.59 14.50 -8.66
C PRO A 111 -5.58 13.48 -9.22
N ALA A 112 -5.91 13.58 -10.51
CA ALA A 112 -6.72 12.54 -11.16
C ALA A 112 -5.96 11.21 -11.15
N GLY A 113 -6.63 10.11 -10.80
CA GLY A 113 -5.96 8.84 -10.55
C GLY A 113 -6.85 7.80 -9.89
N GLU A 114 -6.23 6.69 -9.50
CA GLU A 114 -6.89 5.58 -8.83
C GLU A 114 -6.36 5.46 -7.40
N TYR A 115 -7.26 5.43 -6.42
CA TYR A 115 -6.92 5.48 -5.01
C TYR A 115 -7.64 4.40 -4.20
N TYR A 116 -6.99 3.94 -3.14
CA TYR A 116 -7.67 3.38 -1.97
C TYR A 116 -7.81 4.44 -0.90
N VAL A 117 -8.99 4.55 -0.30
CA VAL A 117 -9.30 5.58 0.70
C VAL A 117 -9.53 4.92 2.05
N TYR A 118 -8.91 5.48 3.09
CA TYR A 118 -9.15 5.05 4.46
C TYR A 118 -9.15 6.21 5.45
N ALA A 119 -9.87 6.04 6.55
CA ALA A 119 -9.78 6.87 7.74
C ALA A 119 -8.91 6.19 8.80
N TYR A 120 -8.24 6.96 9.66
CA TYR A 120 -7.50 6.41 10.79
C TYR A 120 -7.37 7.44 11.91
N LEU A 121 -6.96 6.97 13.09
CA LEU A 121 -6.62 7.83 14.22
C LEU A 121 -5.10 7.83 14.41
N PRO A 122 -4.44 8.99 14.26
CA PRO A 122 -3.03 9.13 14.58
C PRO A 122 -2.76 8.70 16.03
N ASN A 123 -1.68 7.94 16.22
CA ASN A 123 -1.21 7.45 17.53
C ASN A 123 -2.18 6.49 18.26
N LEU A 124 -3.18 5.92 17.58
CA LEU A 124 -4.02 4.87 18.12
C LEU A 124 -3.78 3.55 17.38
N PRO A 125 -2.84 2.71 17.85
CA PRO A 125 -2.64 1.39 17.26
C PRO A 125 -3.78 0.45 17.65
N ASP A 126 -4.00 -0.56 16.81
CA ASP A 126 -4.89 -1.67 17.08
C ASP A 126 -4.31 -2.66 18.12
N ALA A 127 -5.04 -3.73 18.41
CA ALA A 127 -4.65 -4.75 19.38
C ALA A 127 -3.31 -5.46 19.07
N VAL A 128 -2.82 -5.37 17.82
CA VAL A 128 -1.56 -5.98 17.38
C VAL A 128 -0.47 -4.93 17.08
N GLY A 129 -0.70 -3.66 17.43
CA GLY A 129 0.28 -2.59 17.29
C GLY A 129 0.32 -1.94 15.89
N GLN A 130 -0.61 -2.27 15.00
CA GLN A 130 -0.69 -1.67 13.65
C GLN A 130 -1.63 -0.45 13.66
N THR A 131 -1.48 0.45 12.68
CA THR A 131 -2.42 1.55 12.51
C THR A 131 -3.83 1.02 12.29
N TYR A 132 -4.77 1.42 13.14
CA TYR A 132 -6.16 1.04 13.00
C TYR A 132 -6.83 1.91 11.93
N LYS A 133 -7.14 1.30 10.79
CA LYS A 133 -7.70 1.97 9.60
C LYS A 133 -9.12 1.51 9.33
N ALA A 134 -9.96 2.42 8.84
CA ALA A 134 -11.22 2.09 8.20
C ALA A 134 -11.19 2.36 6.72
N TYR A 135 -11.41 1.34 5.89
CA TYR A 135 -11.38 1.50 4.44
C TYR A 135 -12.76 1.88 3.89
N TYR A 136 -12.76 2.57 2.74
CA TYR A 136 -13.87 2.48 1.82
C TYR A 136 -13.76 1.14 1.09
N SER A 137 -14.64 0.20 1.44
CA SER A 137 -14.53 -1.20 1.07
C SER A 137 -15.84 -1.76 0.52
N GLU A 138 -15.79 -3.00 0.02
CA GLU A 138 -16.97 -3.73 -0.43
C GLU A 138 -18.02 -3.84 0.69
N PHE A 139 -17.58 -3.99 1.94
CA PHE A 139 -18.42 -3.98 3.14
C PHE A 139 -19.19 -2.67 3.30
N VAL A 140 -18.58 -1.52 3.02
CA VAL A 140 -19.29 -0.24 3.05
C VAL A 140 -20.30 -0.17 1.91
N THR A 141 -19.90 -0.54 0.70
CA THR A 141 -20.77 -0.42 -0.50
C THR A 141 -22.00 -1.33 -0.47
N CYS A 142 -21.95 -2.44 0.28
CA CYS A 142 -23.08 -3.33 0.48
C CYS A 142 -23.97 -2.92 1.68
N GLY A 143 -23.68 -1.80 2.34
CA GLY A 143 -24.48 -1.25 3.44
C GLY A 143 -24.04 -1.69 4.84
N MET A 144 -22.83 -2.24 4.99
CA MET A 144 -22.26 -2.70 6.28
C MET A 144 -23.13 -3.75 6.99
N ASP A 145 -23.86 -4.55 6.21
CA ASP A 145 -24.71 -5.61 6.74
C ASP A 145 -23.87 -6.86 7.06
N VAL A 146 -24.29 -7.62 8.06
CA VAL A 146 -23.62 -8.85 8.49
C VAL A 146 -23.57 -9.94 7.41
N SER A 147 -24.42 -9.84 6.38
CA SER A 147 -24.41 -10.75 5.22
C SER A 147 -23.35 -10.40 4.18
N CYS A 148 -22.73 -9.24 4.27
CA CYS A 148 -21.61 -8.86 3.41
C CYS A 148 -20.37 -9.68 3.74
N ALA A 149 -19.87 -10.42 2.76
CA ALA A 149 -18.77 -11.37 2.98
C ALA A 149 -17.38 -10.77 2.78
N SER A 150 -17.26 -9.59 2.16
CA SER A 150 -15.99 -9.02 1.71
C SER A 150 -15.75 -7.65 2.30
N HIS A 151 -14.51 -7.45 2.76
CA HIS A 151 -13.97 -6.20 3.31
C HIS A 151 -12.87 -5.62 2.40
N GLU A 152 -12.76 -6.12 1.16
CA GLU A 152 -11.72 -5.66 0.23
C GLU A 152 -11.86 -4.15 -0.07
N PRO A 153 -10.75 -3.38 -0.04
CA PRO A 153 -10.78 -1.97 -0.39
C PRO A 153 -11.31 -1.74 -1.81
N VAL A 154 -12.23 -0.79 -1.96
CA VAL A 154 -12.79 -0.43 -3.26
C VAL A 154 -11.92 0.63 -3.91
N LYS A 155 -11.55 0.38 -5.17
CA LYS A 155 -10.85 1.35 -6.00
C LYS A 155 -11.72 2.57 -6.27
N VAL A 156 -11.21 3.75 -5.93
CA VAL A 156 -11.85 5.04 -6.20
C VAL A 156 -11.16 5.71 -7.37
N MET A 157 -11.92 6.04 -8.42
CA MET A 157 -11.44 6.81 -9.56
C MET A 157 -11.71 8.30 -9.34
N VAL A 158 -10.63 9.09 -9.36
CA VAL A 158 -10.68 10.56 -9.34
C VAL A 158 -10.45 11.04 -10.75
N LYS A 159 -11.39 11.82 -11.28
CA LYS A 159 -11.24 12.46 -12.60
C LYS A 159 -11.06 13.96 -12.46
N GLN A 160 -10.33 14.54 -13.40
CA GLN A 160 -10.10 15.98 -13.45
C GLN A 160 -11.44 16.73 -13.49
N GLY A 161 -11.61 17.69 -12.57
CA GLY A 161 -12.80 18.55 -12.48
C GLY A 161 -14.06 17.86 -11.95
N GLU A 162 -14.03 16.56 -11.65
CA GLU A 162 -15.17 15.82 -11.11
C GLU A 162 -15.13 15.74 -9.57
N VAL A 163 -16.32 15.58 -8.97
CA VAL A 163 -16.48 15.26 -7.55
C VAL A 163 -17.00 13.83 -7.43
N THR A 164 -16.17 12.94 -6.92
CA THR A 164 -16.54 11.57 -6.56
C THR A 164 -17.11 11.58 -5.14
N GLN A 165 -18.41 11.29 -5.01
CA GLN A 165 -19.15 11.36 -3.73
C GLN A 165 -19.38 9.96 -3.14
N ASN A 166 -19.84 9.92 -1.89
CA ASN A 166 -20.20 8.70 -1.14
C ASN A 166 -19.03 7.71 -0.98
N VAL A 167 -17.81 8.24 -0.92
CA VAL A 167 -16.62 7.45 -0.61
C VAL A 167 -16.47 7.48 0.90
N ASP A 168 -17.15 6.58 1.59
CA ASP A 168 -17.31 6.60 3.04
C ASP A 168 -16.32 5.61 3.68
N PRO A 169 -15.16 6.04 4.22
CA PRO A 169 -14.17 5.13 4.80
C PRO A 169 -14.59 4.69 6.21
N GLN A 170 -15.51 3.74 6.29
CA GLN A 170 -16.20 3.35 7.54
C GLN A 170 -16.02 1.89 7.92
N ASP A 171 -15.28 1.11 7.13
CA ASP A 171 -15.00 -0.28 7.45
C ASP A 171 -13.88 -0.43 8.47
N TRP A 172 -14.22 -0.26 9.75
CA TRP A 172 -13.32 -0.46 10.89
C TRP A 172 -13.05 -1.94 11.21
N TYR A 173 -13.60 -2.85 10.41
CA TYR A 173 -13.39 -4.28 10.52
C TYR A 173 -12.24 -4.70 9.58
N LYS A 174 -11.51 -5.75 9.96
CA LYS A 174 -10.42 -6.32 9.16
C LYS A 174 -10.86 -7.60 8.51
#